data_AF-A0A0C3D517-F1
#
_entry.id   AF-A0A0C3D517-F1
#
_cell.length_a   1.000
_cell.length_b   1.000
_cell.length_c   1.000
_cell.angle_alpha   90.00
_cell.angle_beta   90.00
_cell.angle_gamma   90.00
#
_symmetry.space_group_name_H-M   'P 1'
#
loop_
_entity.id
_entity.type
_entity.pdbx_description
1 polymer ?
#
loop_
_entity_poly.entity_id
_entity_poly.type
_entity_poly.pdbx_seq_one_letter_code
_entity_poly.pdbx_strand_id
1 'polypeptide(L)'
;MLVSLARHRLRLLRVAHPHKSVRRNTRPLATSPPLSSTTADATTNSLQAQLPGTVPPHSSYVFLHTPNPPIAYPARYTTPVQRGLLGELVHTGGSVNFCWSENGPSYYLRPEGEEDIARGKVEVPCVSMENVCDVGRMLREHSLPLSSGESAPVSEDIHVYVCTHMARDCRCGNTGSAVVRAFREKLGRRLERDAWDPSTRVKLAESAHVGGHQYAANMLVYPHGEWLGLVKPEDVPDILDTILSIPAPPVRLDEKPMCPSHWRGRMGLSKEAQVELFMRYCR
;
A
#
# COMPACT_ATOMS: atom_id res chain seq x y z
N MET A 1 -5.52 22.88 -31.82
CA MET A 1 -5.24 21.46 -31.55
C MET A 1 -4.35 21.40 -30.31
N LEU A 2 -4.94 21.40 -29.11
CA LEU A 2 -4.22 21.47 -27.84
C LEU A 2 -3.82 20.05 -27.41
N VAL A 3 -2.55 19.71 -27.61
CA VAL A 3 -1.94 18.49 -27.08
C VAL A 3 -1.71 18.70 -25.58
N SER A 4 -2.62 18.20 -24.76
CA SER A 4 -2.46 18.19 -23.30
C SER A 4 -1.35 17.19 -22.92
N LEU A 5 -0.14 17.70 -22.69
CA LEU A 5 0.97 16.95 -22.10
C LEU A 5 0.65 16.68 -20.62
N ALA A 6 -0.04 15.59 -20.32
CA ALA A 6 -0.34 15.19 -18.96
C ALA A 6 0.96 14.79 -18.23
N ARG A 7 1.55 15.72 -17.48
CA ARG A 7 2.66 15.50 -16.54
C ARG A 7 2.13 14.75 -15.32
N HIS A 8 2.59 13.52 -15.09
CA HIS A 8 2.20 12.72 -13.92
C HIS A 8 3.30 12.80 -12.87
N ARG A 9 2.98 12.88 -11.57
CA ARG A 9 3.98 12.81 -10.49
C ARG A 9 3.93 11.46 -9.80
N LEU A 10 5.08 10.91 -9.43
CA LEU A 10 5.20 9.53 -8.96
C LEU A 10 5.63 9.48 -7.50
N ARG A 11 5.00 8.59 -6.73
CA ARG A 11 5.44 8.22 -5.39
C ARG A 11 5.61 6.71 -5.30
N LEU A 12 6.83 6.24 -5.05
CA LEU A 12 7.11 4.85 -4.69
C LEU A 12 7.03 4.67 -3.18
N LEU A 13 6.36 3.63 -2.74
CA LEU A 13 6.34 3.23 -1.34
C LEU A 13 6.88 1.80 -1.19
N ARG A 14 7.92 1.63 -0.36
CA ARG A 14 8.60 0.35 -0.13
C ARG A 14 8.78 0.06 1.36
N VAL A 15 8.63 -1.21 1.74
CA VAL A 15 9.10 -1.78 3.01
C VAL A 15 10.52 -2.33 2.79
N ALA A 16 11.51 -1.87 3.55
CA ALA A 16 12.88 -2.40 3.47
C ALA A 16 12.96 -3.82 4.07
N HIS A 17 13.68 -4.75 3.44
CA HIS A 17 13.81 -6.14 3.91
C HIS A 17 15.29 -6.51 4.14
N PRO A 18 15.65 -7.13 5.27
CA PRO A 18 16.90 -7.87 5.42
C PRO A 18 16.76 -9.30 4.86
N HIS A 19 17.77 -9.73 4.12
CA HIS A 19 17.84 -11.01 3.41
C HIS A 19 17.84 -12.22 4.39
N LYS A 20 17.05 -13.26 4.13
CA LYS A 20 17.31 -14.62 4.65
C LYS A 20 17.37 -15.61 3.49
N SER A 21 18.52 -16.26 3.36
CA SER A 21 18.77 -17.31 2.38
C SER A 21 17.84 -18.50 2.64
N VAL A 22 16.98 -18.82 1.68
CA VAL A 22 16.19 -20.06 1.70
C VAL A 22 17.13 -21.22 1.36
N ARG A 23 17.47 -22.04 2.37
CA ARG A 23 18.13 -23.33 2.14
C ARG A 23 17.14 -24.28 1.46
N ARG A 24 17.50 -24.78 0.27
CA ARG A 24 16.83 -25.92 -0.36
C ARG A 24 17.13 -27.17 0.46
N ASN A 25 16.11 -27.73 1.11
CA ASN A 25 16.20 -29.07 1.68
C ASN A 25 15.64 -30.09 0.69
N THR A 26 16.52 -30.99 0.26
CA THR A 26 16.23 -32.23 -0.46
C THR A 26 15.45 -33.19 0.44
N ARG A 27 14.35 -33.75 -0.09
CA ARG A 27 13.56 -34.82 0.56
C ARG A 27 14.38 -36.10 0.74
N PRO A 28 14.12 -36.85 1.81
CA PRO A 28 14.08 -38.30 1.75
C PRO A 28 12.63 -38.81 1.91
N LEU A 29 12.33 -39.87 1.16
CA LEU A 29 11.12 -40.67 1.24
C LEU A 29 11.06 -41.40 2.59
N ALA A 30 9.94 -41.30 3.31
CA ALA A 30 9.61 -42.23 4.39
C ALA A 30 8.09 -42.43 4.46
N THR A 31 7.68 -43.70 4.41
CA THR A 31 6.33 -44.23 4.53
C THR A 31 5.97 -44.51 5.99
N SER A 32 4.86 -43.95 6.51
CA SER A 32 4.10 -44.49 7.69
C SER A 32 2.67 -43.88 7.75
N PRO A 33 1.73 -44.33 8.62
CA PRO A 33 0.38 -44.83 8.28
C PRO A 33 -0.74 -43.80 8.60
N PRO A 34 -2.04 -44.10 8.38
CA PRO A 34 -3.09 -43.10 8.49
C PRO A 34 -3.51 -42.89 9.95
N LEU A 35 -3.61 -41.63 10.39
CA LEU A 35 -4.32 -41.26 11.62
C LEU A 35 -5.16 -39.98 11.44
N SER A 36 -6.48 -40.19 11.48
CA SER A 36 -7.52 -39.37 12.13
C SER A 36 -7.47 -37.84 11.93
N SER A 37 -8.11 -37.39 10.84
CA SER A 37 -8.64 -36.04 10.67
C SER A 37 -10.01 -35.90 11.34
N THR A 38 -10.27 -34.85 12.14
CA THR A 38 -11.56 -34.10 12.07
C THR A 38 -11.73 -32.84 12.91
N THR A 39 -10.80 -32.41 13.77
CA THR A 39 -11.04 -31.19 14.60
C THR A 39 -10.22 -29.96 14.20
N ALA A 40 -8.99 -30.12 13.70
CA ALA A 40 -8.15 -28.98 13.30
C ALA A 40 -8.64 -28.28 12.01
N ASP A 41 -9.26 -29.03 11.10
CA ASP A 41 -9.69 -28.54 9.78
C ASP A 41 -10.90 -27.60 9.87
N ALA A 42 -11.84 -27.88 10.78
CA ALA A 42 -13.04 -27.06 10.94
C ALA A 42 -12.73 -25.68 11.54
N THR A 43 -11.87 -25.63 12.57
CA THR A 43 -11.43 -24.37 13.20
C THR A 43 -10.51 -23.55 12.28
N THR A 44 -9.68 -24.22 11.47
CA THR A 44 -8.84 -23.54 10.47
C THR A 44 -9.70 -22.89 9.40
N ASN A 45 -10.73 -23.59 8.91
CA ASN A 45 -11.68 -23.06 7.93
C ASN A 45 -12.53 -21.90 8.48
N SER A 46 -12.92 -21.92 9.76
CA SER A 46 -13.72 -20.83 10.35
C SER A 46 -12.93 -19.55 10.57
N LEU A 47 -11.67 -19.65 10.98
CA LEU A 47 -10.77 -18.50 11.13
C LEU A 47 -10.34 -17.95 9.76
N GLN A 48 -10.12 -18.80 8.76
CA GLN A 48 -9.86 -18.35 7.40
C GLN A 48 -11.08 -17.62 6.79
N ALA A 49 -12.30 -17.97 7.19
CA ALA A 49 -13.52 -17.24 6.80
C ALA A 49 -13.58 -15.82 7.41
N GLN A 50 -12.84 -15.55 8.49
CA GLN A 50 -12.75 -14.23 9.10
C GLN A 50 -11.75 -13.31 8.38
N LEU A 51 -10.82 -13.85 7.58
CA LEU A 51 -9.91 -13.07 6.76
C LEU A 51 -10.66 -12.50 5.53
N PRO A 52 -10.79 -11.16 5.37
CA PRO A 52 -11.50 -10.54 4.25
C PRO A 52 -10.77 -10.64 2.90
N GLY A 53 -10.56 -11.86 2.41
CA GLY A 53 -9.76 -12.14 1.23
C GLY A 53 -8.29 -11.72 1.36
N THR A 54 -7.46 -12.20 0.45
CA THR A 54 -6.04 -11.85 0.39
C THR A 54 -5.77 -10.74 -0.61
N VAL A 55 -4.66 -10.02 -0.46
CA VAL A 55 -4.20 -9.08 -1.49
C VAL A 55 -3.25 -9.74 -2.48
N PRO A 56 -3.20 -9.27 -3.74
CA PRO A 56 -2.25 -9.78 -4.72
C PRO A 56 -0.80 -9.60 -4.23
N PRO A 57 0.07 -10.62 -4.38
CA PRO A 57 1.48 -10.48 -4.05
C PRO A 57 2.13 -9.36 -4.85
N HIS A 58 2.81 -8.45 -4.16
CA HIS A 58 3.57 -7.37 -4.76
C HIS A 58 4.74 -7.00 -3.84
N SER A 59 5.83 -6.50 -4.42
CA SER A 59 7.06 -6.10 -3.71
C SER A 59 7.18 -4.58 -3.54
N SER A 60 6.47 -3.84 -4.40
CA SER A 60 6.46 -2.39 -4.44
C SER A 60 5.13 -1.89 -5.00
N TYR A 61 4.73 -0.71 -4.56
CA TYR A 61 3.52 -0.06 -5.03
C TYR A 61 3.82 1.40 -5.35
N VAL A 62 3.46 1.82 -6.55
CA VAL A 62 3.71 3.14 -7.09
C VAL A 62 2.39 3.84 -7.31
N PHE A 63 2.28 5.06 -6.78
CA PHE A 63 1.13 5.92 -7.00
C PHE A 63 1.48 7.10 -7.91
N LEU A 64 0.73 7.25 -8.98
CA LEU A 64 0.76 8.39 -9.88
C LEU A 64 -0.28 9.40 -9.44
N HIS A 65 0.15 10.55 -8.95
CA HIS A 65 -0.74 11.66 -8.64
C HIS A 65 -1.37 12.20 -9.93
N THR A 66 -2.69 12.33 -9.90
CA THR A 66 -3.47 12.95 -10.97
C THR A 66 -4.14 14.23 -10.46
N PRO A 67 -4.59 15.14 -11.35
CA PRO A 67 -5.25 16.37 -10.94
C PRO A 67 -6.68 16.17 -10.41
N ASN A 68 -7.33 15.06 -10.75
CA ASN A 68 -8.74 14.81 -10.44
C ASN A 68 -8.89 13.66 -9.44
N PRO A 69 -9.88 13.70 -8.53
CA PRO A 69 -10.12 12.62 -7.59
C PRO A 69 -10.62 11.34 -8.31
N PRO A 70 -10.31 10.13 -7.78
CA PRO A 70 -10.73 8.86 -8.38
C PRO A 70 -12.24 8.68 -8.53
N ILE A 71 -13.05 9.39 -7.74
CA ILE A 71 -14.50 9.40 -7.89
C ILE A 71 -14.95 9.92 -9.26
N ALA A 72 -14.16 10.79 -9.90
CA ALA A 72 -14.44 11.37 -11.21
C ALA A 72 -13.83 10.57 -12.38
N TYR A 73 -13.08 9.50 -12.10
CA TYR A 73 -12.49 8.69 -13.16
C TYR A 73 -13.56 7.89 -13.93
N PRO A 74 -13.34 7.63 -15.23
CA PRO A 74 -14.12 6.63 -15.96
C PRO A 74 -13.85 5.22 -15.42
N ALA A 75 -14.80 4.29 -15.64
CA ALA A 75 -14.73 2.91 -15.12
C ALA A 75 -13.41 2.16 -15.42
N ARG A 76 -12.74 2.53 -16.53
CA ARG A 76 -11.37 2.13 -16.82
C ARG A 76 -10.55 3.40 -17.04
N TYR A 77 -9.62 3.64 -16.12
CA TYR A 77 -8.70 4.77 -16.20
C TYR A 77 -7.28 4.25 -16.39
N THR A 78 -6.68 4.54 -17.54
CA THR A 78 -5.33 4.11 -17.90
C THR A 78 -4.63 5.23 -18.66
N THR A 79 -3.30 5.29 -18.58
CA THR A 79 -2.50 6.27 -19.31
C THR A 79 -1.27 5.58 -19.93
N PRO A 80 -0.68 6.12 -21.01
CA PRO A 80 0.57 5.59 -21.57
C PRO A 80 1.68 5.51 -20.51
N VAL A 81 1.82 6.54 -19.68
CA VAL A 81 2.83 6.60 -18.60
C VAL A 81 2.63 5.47 -17.59
N GLN A 82 1.39 5.25 -17.14
CA GLN A 82 1.08 4.16 -16.21
C GLN A 82 1.42 2.80 -16.80
N ARG A 83 1.09 2.56 -18.08
CA ARG A 83 1.39 1.30 -18.76
C ARG A 83 2.89 1.10 -18.97
N GLY A 84 3.61 2.17 -19.34
CA GLY A 84 5.06 2.13 -19.51
C GLY A 84 5.76 1.77 -18.20
N LEU A 85 5.44 2.47 -17.11
CA LEU A 85 6.00 2.17 -15.78
C LEU A 85 5.63 0.78 -15.29
N LEU A 86 4.38 0.34 -15.50
CA LEU A 86 3.99 -1.02 -15.12
C LEU A 86 4.81 -2.06 -15.88
N GLY A 87 5.08 -1.85 -17.17
CA GLY A 87 5.97 -2.70 -17.97
C GLY A 87 7.40 -2.76 -17.39
N GLU A 88 7.92 -1.63 -16.93
CA GLU A 88 9.24 -1.56 -16.31
C GLU A 88 9.31 -2.29 -14.94
N LEU A 89 8.21 -2.36 -14.20
CA LEU A 89 8.20 -2.85 -12.82
C LEU A 89 7.60 -4.24 -12.63
N VAL A 90 6.90 -4.78 -13.63
CA VAL A 90 6.19 -6.07 -13.50
C VAL A 90 7.14 -7.22 -13.15
N HIS A 91 8.35 -7.22 -13.72
CA HIS A 91 9.35 -8.28 -13.49
C HIS A 91 9.91 -8.30 -12.07
N THR A 92 9.86 -7.17 -11.37
CA THR A 92 10.26 -7.06 -9.97
C THR A 92 9.08 -7.17 -9.01
N GLY A 93 7.87 -7.46 -9.49
CA GLY A 93 6.65 -7.54 -8.69
C GLY A 93 6.09 -6.19 -8.28
N GLY A 94 6.39 -5.13 -9.02
CA GLY A 94 5.87 -3.79 -8.78
C GLY A 94 4.48 -3.55 -9.37
N SER A 95 3.68 -2.77 -8.66
CA SER A 95 2.35 -2.32 -9.09
C SER A 95 2.33 -0.82 -9.30
N VAL A 96 1.57 -0.34 -10.29
CA VAL A 96 1.40 1.10 -10.57
C VAL A 96 -0.09 1.44 -10.58
N ASN A 97 -0.50 2.39 -9.75
CA ASN A 97 -1.86 2.86 -9.64
C ASN A 97 -1.90 4.40 -9.59
N PHE A 98 -3.09 4.98 -9.58
CA PHE A 98 -3.30 6.42 -9.50
C PHE A 98 -3.75 6.83 -8.11
N CYS A 99 -3.39 8.05 -7.70
CA CYS A 99 -3.90 8.67 -6.49
C CYS A 99 -4.23 10.15 -6.70
N TRP A 100 -4.93 10.70 -5.72
CA TRP A 100 -5.26 12.12 -5.62
C TRP A 100 -5.31 12.53 -4.15
N SER A 101 -4.98 13.78 -3.86
CA SER A 101 -5.12 14.37 -2.52
C SER A 101 -5.53 15.83 -2.67
N GLU A 102 -6.41 16.29 -1.79
CA GLU A 102 -6.99 17.65 -1.81
C GLU A 102 -5.91 18.73 -1.62
N ASN A 103 -5.04 18.55 -0.63
CA ASN A 103 -3.81 19.34 -0.45
C ASN A 103 -2.65 18.72 -1.24
N GLY A 104 -2.91 18.35 -2.51
CA GLY A 104 -1.87 17.86 -3.42
C GLY A 104 -0.62 18.74 -3.31
N PRO A 105 0.60 18.18 -3.45
CA PRO A 105 1.80 18.89 -3.04
C PRO A 105 1.84 20.30 -3.66
N SER A 106 1.97 21.31 -2.81
CA SER A 106 2.17 22.70 -3.26
C SER A 106 3.51 22.74 -4.00
N TYR A 107 3.45 22.77 -5.32
CA TYR A 107 4.63 22.65 -6.17
C TYR A 107 5.26 24.03 -6.41
N TYR A 108 5.96 24.56 -5.43
CA TYR A 108 7.09 25.41 -5.79
C TYR A 108 8.07 24.50 -6.56
N LEU A 109 8.46 24.92 -7.76
CA LEU A 109 9.63 24.36 -8.44
C LEU A 109 10.78 24.44 -7.43
N ARG A 110 11.14 23.31 -6.81
CA ARG A 110 12.34 23.29 -5.98
C ARG A 110 13.53 23.52 -6.90
N PRO A 111 14.53 24.33 -6.49
CA PRO A 111 15.77 24.48 -7.24
C PRO A 111 16.38 23.11 -7.53
N GLU A 112 17.02 22.96 -8.69
CA GLU A 112 17.80 21.78 -9.05
C GLU A 112 18.77 21.46 -7.90
N GLY A 113 18.68 20.24 -7.31
CA GLY A 113 19.67 19.74 -6.34
C GLY A 113 19.15 19.17 -5.01
N GLU A 114 17.87 19.30 -4.67
CA GLU A 114 17.30 18.66 -3.46
C GLU A 114 16.47 17.41 -3.82
N GLU A 115 17.10 16.24 -3.82
CA GLU A 115 16.43 14.95 -3.90
C GLU A 115 16.12 14.43 -2.49
N ASP A 116 14.85 14.42 -2.08
CA ASP A 116 14.41 13.73 -0.86
C ASP A 116 14.38 12.20 -1.12
N ILE A 117 15.55 11.57 -1.21
CA ILE A 117 15.67 10.11 -1.23
C ILE A 117 15.57 9.59 0.20
N ALA A 118 14.37 9.65 0.76
CA ALA A 118 14.09 9.00 2.04
C ALA A 118 13.84 7.49 1.81
N ARG A 119 14.48 6.60 2.57
CA ARG A 119 14.32 5.15 2.40
C ARG A 119 12.85 4.76 2.43
N GLY A 120 12.38 4.09 1.36
CA GLY A 120 10.99 3.66 1.25
C GLY A 120 10.03 4.69 0.63
N LYS A 121 10.51 5.89 0.27
CA LYS A 121 9.76 6.96 -0.38
C LYS A 121 10.59 7.55 -1.52
N VAL A 122 10.18 7.33 -2.77
CA VAL A 122 10.78 8.01 -3.94
C VAL A 122 9.72 8.92 -4.54
N GLU A 123 9.98 10.22 -4.57
CA GLU A 123 9.11 11.20 -5.22
C GLU A 123 9.75 11.67 -6.53
N VAL A 124 9.08 11.44 -7.67
CA VAL A 124 9.55 11.93 -8.97
C VAL A 124 8.70 13.13 -9.39
N PRO A 125 9.30 14.33 -9.55
CA PRO A 125 8.57 15.57 -9.82
C PRO A 125 7.82 15.59 -11.16
N CYS A 126 8.24 14.82 -12.15
CA CYS A 126 7.53 14.71 -13.42
C CYS A 126 7.88 13.38 -14.10
N VAL A 127 6.86 12.63 -14.47
CA VAL A 127 6.95 11.43 -15.30
C VAL A 127 6.13 11.64 -16.56
N SER A 128 6.79 11.41 -17.69
CA SER A 128 6.22 11.43 -19.03
C SER A 128 6.68 10.19 -19.78
N MET A 129 6.24 10.03 -21.03
CA MET A 129 6.78 8.96 -21.87
C MET A 129 8.26 9.17 -22.25
N GLU A 130 8.77 10.39 -22.13
CA GLU A 130 10.16 10.72 -22.47
C GLU A 130 11.15 10.17 -21.44
N ASN A 131 10.75 10.06 -20.17
CA ASN A 131 11.62 9.60 -19.08
C ASN A 131 11.14 8.32 -18.40
N VAL A 132 10.14 7.64 -18.95
CA VAL A 132 9.49 6.48 -18.30
C VAL A 132 10.46 5.32 -18.05
N CYS A 133 11.39 5.08 -18.97
CA CYS A 133 12.40 4.02 -18.85
C CYS A 133 13.43 4.34 -17.77
N ASP A 134 13.87 5.60 -17.68
CA ASP A 134 14.84 6.04 -16.67
C ASP A 134 14.22 6.04 -15.28
N VAL A 135 12.99 6.54 -15.16
CA VAL A 135 12.21 6.46 -13.92
C VAL A 135 11.98 4.99 -13.53
N GLY A 136 11.63 4.12 -14.48
CA GLY A 136 11.50 2.68 -14.24
C GLY A 136 12.78 2.05 -13.71
N ARG A 137 13.94 2.37 -14.32
CA ARG A 137 15.26 1.92 -13.86
C ARG A 137 15.56 2.40 -12.45
N MET A 138 15.40 3.70 -12.19
CA MET A 138 15.62 4.30 -10.88
C MET A 138 14.75 3.61 -9.81
N LEU A 139 13.47 3.35 -10.10
CA LEU A 139 12.56 2.67 -9.18
C LEU A 139 12.98 1.22 -8.90
N ARG A 140 13.49 0.50 -9.91
CA ARG A 140 14.05 -0.85 -9.71
C ARG A 140 15.31 -0.81 -8.86
N GLU A 141 16.21 0.13 -9.08
CA GLU A 141 17.44 0.27 -8.28
C GLU A 141 17.11 0.58 -6.81
N HIS A 142 16.15 1.47 -6.57
CA HIS A 142 15.62 1.74 -5.23
C HIS A 142 14.90 0.54 -4.59
N SER A 143 14.51 -0.46 -5.38
CA SER A 143 13.90 -1.71 -4.91
C SER A 143 14.93 -2.77 -4.51
N LEU A 144 16.23 -2.57 -4.78
CA LEU A 144 17.28 -3.48 -4.35
C LEU A 144 17.68 -3.22 -2.88
N PRO A 145 18.11 -4.23 -2.11
CA PRO A 145 18.70 -4.01 -0.80
C PRO A 145 19.99 -3.17 -0.94
N LEU A 146 20.18 -2.16 -0.08
CA LEU A 146 21.45 -1.42 -0.02
C LEU A 146 22.57 -2.38 0.39
N SER A 147 23.77 -2.13 -0.13
CA SER A 147 25.00 -2.71 0.40
C SER A 147 25.14 -2.33 1.88
N SER A 148 25.61 -3.28 2.71
CA SER A 148 25.78 -3.07 4.14
C SER A 148 26.64 -1.83 4.43
N GLY A 149 26.03 -0.75 4.96
CA GLY A 149 26.77 0.44 5.42
C GLY A 149 26.08 1.79 5.22
N GLU A 150 25.08 1.91 4.34
CA GLU A 150 24.45 3.21 4.04
C GLU A 150 23.17 3.46 4.84
N SER A 151 23.20 4.44 5.74
CA SER A 151 22.03 4.93 6.49
C SER A 151 21.41 6.15 5.82
N ALA A 152 20.65 5.94 4.73
CA ALA A 152 19.82 7.02 4.19
C ALA A 152 18.67 7.38 5.17
N PRO A 153 18.29 8.67 5.28
CA PRO A 153 17.23 9.12 6.18
C PRO A 153 15.92 8.40 5.86
N VAL A 154 15.16 8.01 6.88
CA VAL A 154 13.86 7.36 6.71
C VAL A 154 12.78 8.39 6.99
N SER A 155 11.86 8.57 6.04
CA SER A 155 10.72 9.47 6.22
C SER A 155 9.81 8.91 7.31
N GLU A 156 9.43 9.75 8.28
CA GLU A 156 8.47 9.37 9.33
C GLU A 156 7.01 9.50 8.88
N ASP A 157 6.78 10.02 7.67
CA ASP A 157 5.45 10.11 7.05
C ASP A 157 4.80 8.72 6.94
N ILE A 158 3.50 8.67 7.24
CA ILE A 158 2.65 7.51 7.03
C ILE A 158 1.63 7.85 5.96
N HIS A 159 1.65 7.11 4.86
CA HIS A 159 0.74 7.30 3.73
C HIS A 159 -0.44 6.35 3.83
N VAL A 160 -1.63 6.93 3.85
CA VAL A 160 -2.89 6.19 3.86
C VAL A 160 -3.60 6.44 2.54
N TYR A 161 -3.88 5.38 1.79
CA TYR A 161 -4.64 5.44 0.54
C TYR A 161 -5.96 4.73 0.69
N VAL A 162 -7.06 5.37 0.30
CA VAL A 162 -8.39 4.75 0.30
C VAL A 162 -8.95 4.73 -1.11
N CYS A 163 -9.41 3.57 -1.56
CA CYS A 163 -9.98 3.44 -2.90
C CYS A 163 -11.38 4.09 -2.99
N THR A 164 -11.53 5.14 -3.82
CA THR A 164 -12.80 5.88 -4.02
C THR A 164 -13.35 5.80 -5.46
N HIS A 165 -12.85 4.87 -6.26
CA HIS A 165 -13.15 4.78 -7.70
C HIS A 165 -14.58 4.30 -8.01
N MET A 166 -15.54 5.24 -7.99
CA MET A 166 -16.99 5.00 -8.14
C MET A 166 -17.37 4.30 -9.44
N ALA A 167 -16.90 4.80 -10.58
CA ALA A 167 -17.29 4.27 -11.88
C ALA A 167 -16.84 2.81 -12.10
N ARG A 168 -15.83 2.35 -11.33
CA ARG A 168 -15.37 0.97 -11.35
C ARG A 168 -16.22 0.05 -10.49
N ASP A 169 -16.58 0.49 -9.29
CA ASP A 169 -17.50 -0.21 -8.38
C ASP A 169 -18.12 0.78 -7.39
N CYS A 170 -19.44 0.75 -7.23
CA CYS A 170 -20.15 1.70 -6.38
C CYS A 170 -19.80 1.55 -4.89
N ARG A 171 -19.38 0.38 -4.43
CA ARG A 171 -18.94 0.18 -3.04
C ARG A 171 -17.64 0.92 -2.75
N CYS A 172 -16.72 0.94 -3.73
CA CYS A 172 -15.51 1.74 -3.64
C CYS A 172 -15.85 3.23 -3.56
N GLY A 173 -16.72 3.72 -4.44
CA GLY A 173 -17.12 5.13 -4.44
C GLY A 173 -17.89 5.55 -3.18
N ASN A 174 -18.90 4.79 -2.77
CA ASN A 174 -19.75 5.12 -1.62
C ASN A 174 -19.01 4.95 -0.29
N THR A 175 -18.63 3.71 0.05
CA THR A 175 -18.01 3.38 1.33
C THR A 175 -16.63 4.00 1.44
N GLY A 176 -15.82 3.95 0.37
CA GLY A 176 -14.50 4.56 0.35
C GLY A 176 -14.54 6.06 0.61
N SER A 177 -15.43 6.80 -0.05
CA SER A 177 -15.55 8.25 0.17
C SER A 177 -16.06 8.59 1.57
N ALA A 178 -16.95 7.77 2.13
CA ALA A 178 -17.41 7.94 3.51
C ALA A 178 -16.25 7.75 4.52
N VAL A 179 -15.40 6.74 4.32
CA VAL A 179 -14.20 6.51 5.14
C VAL A 179 -13.21 7.67 5.00
N VAL A 180 -12.94 8.15 3.78
CA VAL A 180 -12.06 9.31 3.55
C VAL A 180 -12.56 10.55 4.29
N ARG A 181 -13.87 10.83 4.24
CA ARG A 181 -14.47 11.97 4.94
C ARG A 181 -14.27 11.86 6.45
N ALA A 182 -14.58 10.70 7.03
CA ALA A 182 -14.39 10.46 8.47
C ALA A 182 -12.91 10.57 8.87
N PHE A 183 -12.00 10.10 8.03
CA PHE A 183 -10.55 10.19 8.25
C PHE A 183 -10.07 11.64 8.23
N ARG A 184 -10.50 12.45 7.25
CA ARG A 184 -10.19 13.89 7.18
C ARG A 184 -10.72 14.63 8.41
N GLU A 185 -11.97 14.39 8.78
CA GLU A 185 -12.60 15.01 9.96
C GLU A 185 -11.83 14.66 11.25
N LYS A 186 -11.44 13.39 11.41
CA LYS A 186 -10.68 12.95 12.59
C LYS A 186 -9.27 13.55 12.63
N LEU A 187 -8.57 13.59 11.50
CA LEU A 187 -7.26 14.25 11.40
C LEU A 187 -7.38 15.76 11.72
N GLY A 188 -8.35 16.44 11.11
CA GLY A 188 -8.62 17.87 11.34
C GLY A 188 -8.85 18.17 12.82
N ARG A 189 -9.74 17.43 13.48
CA ARG A 189 -10.01 17.59 14.93
C ARG A 189 -8.78 17.39 15.82
N ARG A 190 -7.88 16.46 15.46
CA ARG A 190 -6.64 16.26 16.23
C ARG A 190 -5.70 17.44 16.07
N LEU A 191 -5.52 17.91 14.83
CA LEU A 191 -4.63 19.04 14.50
C LEU A 191 -5.14 20.37 15.05
N GLU A 192 -6.46 20.58 15.08
CA GLU A 192 -7.09 21.74 15.71
C GLU A 192 -6.83 21.79 17.23
N ARG A 193 -6.78 20.61 17.87
CA ARG A 193 -6.53 20.49 19.31
C ARG A 193 -5.05 20.60 19.66
N ASP A 194 -4.18 20.02 18.83
CA ASP A 194 -2.74 20.04 18.99
C ASP A 194 -2.05 20.04 17.62
N ALA A 195 -1.42 21.18 17.27
CA ALA A 195 -0.71 21.33 16.01
C ALA A 195 0.52 20.41 15.89
N TRP A 196 1.01 19.87 17.00
CA TRP A 196 2.12 18.92 17.08
C TRP A 196 1.67 17.47 17.26
N ASP A 197 0.36 17.20 17.14
CA ASP A 197 -0.18 15.84 17.23
C ASP A 197 0.56 14.93 16.22
N PRO A 198 0.91 13.69 16.60
CA PRO A 198 1.57 12.74 15.69
C PRO A 198 0.82 12.51 14.37
N SER A 199 -0.48 12.84 14.30
CA SER A 199 -1.30 12.85 13.10
C SER A 199 -0.77 13.74 11.98
N THR A 200 0.08 14.73 12.28
CA THR A 200 0.79 15.53 11.26
C THR A 200 1.62 14.70 10.28
N ARG A 201 2.09 13.51 10.71
CA ARG A 201 2.82 12.55 9.88
C ARG A 201 1.92 11.77 8.92
N VAL A 202 0.60 11.75 9.14
CA VAL A 202 -0.34 10.98 8.32
C VAL A 202 -0.73 11.77 7.08
N LYS A 203 -0.39 11.25 5.90
CA LYS A 203 -0.75 11.81 4.60
C LYS A 203 -1.83 10.94 3.97
N LEU A 204 -3.07 11.43 4.01
CA LEU A 204 -4.23 10.77 3.43
C LEU A 204 -4.39 11.13 1.95
N ALA A 205 -4.55 10.11 1.11
CA ALA A 205 -4.86 10.25 -0.30
C ALA A 205 -5.98 9.27 -0.70
N GLU A 206 -6.65 9.60 -1.79
CA GLU A 206 -7.59 8.72 -2.48
C GLU A 206 -6.85 7.95 -3.56
N SER A 207 -7.20 6.69 -3.78
CA SER A 207 -6.63 5.86 -4.85
C SER A 207 -7.66 5.44 -5.89
N ALA A 208 -7.19 5.22 -7.11
CA ALA A 208 -7.90 4.42 -8.08
C ALA A 208 -8.13 2.99 -7.56
N HIS A 209 -8.95 2.24 -8.31
CA HIS A 209 -9.35 0.89 -7.95
C HIS A 209 -8.14 -0.03 -7.76
N VAL A 210 -8.08 -0.69 -6.60
CA VAL A 210 -6.98 -1.58 -6.20
C VAL A 210 -7.31 -3.08 -6.36
N GLY A 211 -8.51 -3.41 -6.85
CA GLY A 211 -9.08 -4.76 -6.77
C GLY A 211 -9.82 -5.00 -5.46
N GLY A 212 -10.43 -6.18 -5.31
CA GLY A 212 -11.09 -6.56 -4.05
C GLY A 212 -12.25 -5.66 -3.62
N HIS A 213 -13.04 -5.12 -4.55
CA HIS A 213 -14.19 -4.24 -4.23
C HIS A 213 -15.23 -4.89 -3.32
N GLN A 214 -15.28 -6.23 -3.26
CA GLN A 214 -16.17 -6.95 -2.35
C GLN A 214 -15.83 -6.71 -0.88
N TYR A 215 -14.60 -6.24 -0.63
CA TYR A 215 -14.07 -5.86 0.68
C TYR A 215 -13.92 -4.34 0.81
N ALA A 216 -14.65 -3.54 0.04
CA ALA A 216 -14.62 -2.08 0.19
C ALA A 216 -15.17 -1.65 1.58
N ALA A 217 -14.64 -0.60 2.21
CA ALA A 217 -13.55 0.26 1.72
C ALA A 217 -12.18 -0.42 1.88
N ASN A 218 -11.37 -0.40 0.80
CA ASN A 218 -9.98 -0.85 0.86
C ASN A 218 -9.10 0.34 1.26
N MET A 219 -8.24 0.13 2.26
CA MET A 219 -7.28 1.11 2.77
C MET A 219 -5.87 0.51 2.77
N LEU A 220 -4.90 1.24 2.24
CA LEU A 220 -3.50 0.83 2.14
C LEU A 220 -2.66 1.76 3.02
N VAL A 221 -1.85 1.19 3.91
CA VAL A 221 -1.03 1.94 4.88
C VAL A 221 0.44 1.67 4.61
N TYR A 222 1.19 2.72 4.28
CA TYR A 222 2.62 2.68 4.02
C TYR A 222 3.36 3.65 4.96
N PRO A 223 4.60 3.37 5.37
CA PRO A 223 5.50 2.36 4.83
C PRO A 223 5.27 0.95 5.39
N HIS A 224 4.27 0.72 6.25
CA HIS A 224 3.98 -0.61 6.83
C HIS A 224 3.64 -1.67 5.77
N GLY A 225 3.06 -1.27 4.65
CA GLY A 225 2.65 -2.16 3.56
C GLY A 225 1.36 -2.93 3.87
N GLU A 226 0.56 -2.44 4.81
CA GLU A 226 -0.67 -3.11 5.26
C GLU A 226 -1.84 -2.78 4.36
N TRP A 227 -2.65 -3.79 4.09
CA TRP A 227 -3.91 -3.63 3.36
C TRP A 227 -5.07 -4.03 4.25
N LEU A 228 -5.98 -3.09 4.44
CA LEU A 228 -7.22 -3.25 5.19
C LEU A 228 -8.41 -3.26 4.23
N GLY A 229 -9.48 -3.94 4.62
CA GLY A 229 -10.77 -3.93 3.93
C GLY A 229 -11.93 -4.03 4.89
N LEU A 230 -13.14 -3.94 4.34
CA LEU A 230 -14.39 -3.81 5.08
C LEU A 230 -14.36 -2.65 6.10
N VAL A 231 -13.51 -1.66 5.86
CA VAL A 231 -13.38 -0.49 6.74
C VAL A 231 -14.62 0.38 6.57
N LYS A 232 -15.16 0.84 7.69
CA LYS A 232 -16.29 1.74 7.77
C LYS A 232 -15.90 3.06 8.46
N PRO A 233 -16.69 4.13 8.31
CA PRO A 233 -16.42 5.41 8.96
C PRO A 233 -16.20 5.32 10.48
N GLU A 234 -16.94 4.45 11.15
CA GLU A 234 -16.87 4.22 12.60
C GLU A 234 -15.55 3.58 13.06
N ASP A 235 -14.84 2.86 12.19
CA ASP A 235 -13.58 2.19 12.51
C ASP A 235 -12.37 3.15 12.46
N VAL A 236 -12.54 4.32 11.82
CA VAL A 236 -11.48 5.29 11.56
C VAL A 236 -10.72 5.74 12.81
N PRO A 237 -11.37 6.07 13.94
CA PRO A 237 -10.65 6.49 15.14
C PRO A 237 -9.64 5.44 15.61
N ASP A 238 -10.07 4.18 15.71
CA ASP A 238 -9.26 3.07 16.22
C ASP A 238 -8.15 2.68 15.24
N ILE A 239 -8.44 2.70 13.94
CA ILE A 239 -7.43 2.48 12.89
C ILE A 239 -6.36 3.58 12.95
N LEU A 240 -6.75 4.85 13.07
CA LEU A 240 -5.80 5.96 13.14
C LEU A 240 -4.91 5.85 14.39
N ASP A 241 -5.48 5.54 15.56
CA ASP A 241 -4.70 5.34 16.78
C ASP A 241 -3.73 4.17 16.65
N THR A 242 -4.18 3.06 16.04
CA THR A 242 -3.31 1.92 15.74
C THR A 242 -2.15 2.32 14.84
N ILE A 243 -2.42 3.02 13.73
CA ILE A 243 -1.41 3.51 12.78
C ILE A 243 -0.36 4.36 13.49
N LEU A 244 -0.79 5.27 14.36
CA LEU A 244 0.11 6.18 15.07
C LEU A 244 0.93 5.48 16.17
N SER A 245 0.39 4.41 16.76
CA SER A 245 1.09 3.63 17.80
C SER A 245 2.24 2.77 17.26
N ILE A 246 2.20 2.43 15.97
CA ILE A 246 3.20 1.57 15.33
C ILE A 246 4.28 2.45 14.69
N PRO A 247 5.55 2.36 15.12
CA PRO A 247 6.65 3.12 14.53
C PRO A 247 6.76 2.89 13.02
N ALA A 248 7.22 3.90 12.28
CA ALA A 248 7.57 3.78 10.87
C ALA A 248 9.11 3.80 10.78
N PRO A 249 9.89 2.70 10.95
CA PRO A 249 10.17 1.67 9.91
C PRO A 249 10.76 0.30 10.43
N PRO A 250 11.30 -0.57 9.54
CA PRO A 250 10.53 -1.46 8.66
C PRO A 250 9.78 -2.56 9.44
N VAL A 251 8.52 -2.78 9.05
CA VAL A 251 7.70 -3.90 9.52
C VAL A 251 8.33 -5.20 9.06
N ARG A 252 8.64 -6.10 10.00
CA ARG A 252 9.08 -7.43 9.63
C ARG A 252 7.90 -8.21 9.06
N LEU A 253 8.15 -9.02 8.04
CA LEU A 253 7.11 -9.85 7.40
C LEU A 253 6.38 -10.78 8.38
N ASP A 254 7.01 -11.13 9.50
CA ASP A 254 6.49 -12.02 10.54
C ASP A 254 5.76 -11.30 11.69
N GLU A 255 5.70 -9.96 11.70
CA GLU A 255 5.00 -9.20 12.75
C GLU A 255 3.48 -9.35 12.69
N LYS A 256 2.84 -9.16 13.85
CA LYS A 256 1.38 -9.22 13.99
C LYS A 256 0.69 -8.28 12.96
N PRO A 257 -0.38 -8.73 12.30
CA PRO A 257 -1.19 -7.88 11.43
C PRO A 257 -1.73 -6.62 12.11
N MET A 258 -1.63 -5.48 11.42
CA MET A 258 -2.32 -4.25 11.82
C MET A 258 -3.84 -4.44 11.68
N CYS A 259 -4.61 -3.97 12.68
CA CYS A 259 -6.06 -4.02 12.69
C CYS A 259 -6.64 -5.39 12.22
N PRO A 260 -6.43 -6.48 12.98
CA PRO A 260 -6.77 -7.84 12.55
C PRO A 260 -8.16 -8.02 11.95
N SER A 261 -9.20 -7.37 12.50
CA SER A 261 -10.58 -7.46 12.00
C SER A 261 -10.76 -6.96 10.56
N HIS A 262 -9.85 -6.11 10.08
CA HIS A 262 -9.89 -5.52 8.74
C HIS A 262 -8.76 -6.01 7.85
N TRP A 263 -7.80 -6.75 8.39
CA TRP A 263 -6.57 -7.07 7.67
C TRP A 263 -6.80 -8.00 6.49
N ARG A 264 -6.24 -7.67 5.33
CA ARG A 264 -6.33 -8.47 4.10
C ARG A 264 -4.98 -9.01 3.65
N GLY A 265 -3.90 -8.38 4.06
CA GLY A 265 -2.58 -8.77 3.62
C GLY A 265 -1.53 -7.69 3.82
N ARG A 266 -0.28 -8.06 3.54
CA ARG A 266 0.88 -7.20 3.68
C ARG A 266 1.77 -7.33 2.44
N MET A 267 2.25 -6.21 1.95
CA MET A 267 3.24 -6.16 0.86
C MET A 267 4.45 -7.05 1.17
N GLY A 268 4.92 -7.80 0.18
CA GLY A 268 6.02 -8.76 0.33
C GLY A 268 5.60 -10.18 0.72
N LEU A 269 4.33 -10.41 1.07
CA LEU A 269 3.83 -11.76 1.37
C LEU A 269 3.14 -12.41 0.16
N SER A 270 3.30 -13.73 0.02
CA SER A 270 2.46 -14.54 -0.87
C SER A 270 1.05 -14.70 -0.28
N LYS A 271 0.11 -15.19 -1.10
CA LYS A 271 -1.24 -15.51 -0.62
C LYS A 271 -1.21 -16.44 0.59
N GLU A 272 -0.43 -17.51 0.52
CA GLU A 272 -0.30 -18.54 1.55
C GLU A 272 0.33 -17.96 2.82
N ALA A 273 1.39 -17.16 2.66
CA ALA A 273 2.06 -16.50 3.79
C ALA A 273 1.15 -15.49 4.50
N GLN A 274 0.27 -14.80 3.76
CA GLN A 274 -0.73 -13.92 4.37
C GLN A 274 -1.73 -14.70 5.23
N VAL A 275 -2.25 -15.81 4.70
CA VAL A 275 -3.17 -16.69 5.45
C VAL A 275 -2.48 -17.25 6.68
N GLU A 276 -1.25 -17.78 6.54
CA GLU A 276 -0.50 -18.34 7.66
C GLU A 276 -0.25 -17.29 8.75
N LEU A 277 0.15 -16.08 8.38
CA LEU A 277 0.40 -15.00 9.32
C LEU A 277 -0.88 -14.62 10.07
N PHE A 278 -2.00 -14.47 9.36
CA PHE A 278 -3.29 -14.18 9.99
C PHE A 278 -3.69 -15.27 10.98
N MET A 279 -3.62 -16.53 10.55
CA MET A 279 -3.94 -17.71 11.36
C MET A 279 -3.02 -17.90 12.56
N ARG A 280 -1.84 -17.30 12.56
CA ARG A 280 -0.91 -17.32 13.70
C ARG A 280 -1.33 -16.36 14.81
N TYR A 281 -1.83 -15.18 14.44
CA TYR A 281 -2.04 -14.07 15.37
C TYR A 281 -3.51 -13.77 15.68
N CYS A 282 -4.45 -14.30 14.91
CA CYS A 282 -5.87 -13.97 14.99
C CYS A 282 -6.74 -15.20 15.34
N ARG A 283 -6.16 -16.15 16.09
CA ARG A 283 -6.86 -17.36 16.60
C ARG A 283 -7.82 -17.02 17.73
#